data_AF-A0A1A8IWR5-F1
#
_entry.id   AF-A0A1A8IWR5-F1
#
_cell.length_a   1.000
_cell.length_b   1.000
_cell.length_c   1.000
_cell.angle_alpha   90.00
_cell.angle_beta   90.00
_cell.angle_gamma   90.00
#
_symmetry.space_group_name_H-M   'P 1'
#
loop_
_entity.id
_entity.type
_entity.pdbx_description
1 polymer ?
#
loop_
_entity_poly.entity_id
_entity_poly.type
_entity_poly.pdbx_seq_one_letter_code
_entity_poly.pdbx_strand_id
1 'polypeptide(L)'
;CLHLQSRLDAEQTECQKEREEKLLLRDQLWQSGVELQQQADFCSSIGSAACSLLWSCSSREDTVTLWLADGKLQPFLLVAAQTLESFVKSLDDEIKAEDLNSHEHQFVLGLVGTITNIAAVTCGRDFLSISGHVLLDTLMMLLEVMKPGVY
;
A
#
# COMPACT_ATOMS: atom_id res chain seq x y z
N CYS A 1 7.22 -60.82 -14.71
CA CYS A 1 6.09 -60.11 -14.09
C CYS A 1 6.32 -59.54 -12.68
N LEU A 2 7.47 -59.68 -12.00
CA LEU A 2 7.70 -59.05 -10.68
C LEU A 2 8.24 -57.61 -10.77
N HIS A 3 9.07 -57.32 -11.77
CA HIS A 3 9.67 -55.99 -11.97
C HIS A 3 8.63 -54.91 -12.28
N LEU A 4 7.61 -55.22 -13.09
CA LEU A 4 6.53 -54.29 -13.40
C LEU A 4 5.64 -54.00 -12.19
N GLN A 5 5.36 -55.02 -11.37
CA GLN A 5 4.62 -54.86 -10.11
C GLN A 5 5.37 -53.95 -9.15
N SER A 6 6.67 -54.22 -8.93
CA SER A 6 7.52 -53.39 -8.06
C SER A 6 7.63 -51.94 -8.54
N ARG A 7 7.67 -51.70 -9.85
CA ARG A 7 7.65 -50.34 -10.41
C ARG A 7 6.31 -49.65 -10.18
N LEU A 8 5.20 -50.35 -10.41
CA LEU A 8 3.87 -49.81 -10.16
C LEU A 8 3.69 -49.43 -8.67
N ASP A 9 4.11 -50.30 -7.76
CA ASP A 9 3.99 -50.06 -6.31
C ASP A 9 4.87 -48.87 -5.86
N ALA A 10 6.06 -48.72 -6.46
CA ALA A 10 6.95 -47.58 -6.20
C ALA A 10 6.32 -46.26 -6.68
N GLU A 11 5.81 -46.21 -7.91
CA GLU A 11 5.14 -45.04 -8.49
C GLU A 11 3.85 -44.68 -7.71
N GLN A 12 3.08 -45.68 -7.27
CA GLN A 12 1.90 -45.44 -6.43
C GLN A 12 2.27 -44.82 -5.08
N THR A 13 3.38 -45.27 -4.48
CA THR A 13 3.87 -44.74 -3.21
C THR A 13 4.36 -43.30 -3.36
N GLU A 14 5.09 -43.02 -4.44
CA GLU A 14 5.55 -41.67 -4.77
C GLU A 14 4.38 -40.72 -5.04
N CYS A 15 3.40 -41.14 -5.85
CA CYS A 15 2.19 -40.36 -6.13
C CYS A 15 1.38 -40.05 -4.86
N GLN A 16 1.26 -41.01 -3.93
CA GLN A 16 0.58 -40.78 -2.67
C GLN A 16 1.33 -39.77 -1.80
N LYS A 17 2.67 -39.88 -1.74
CA LYS A 17 3.52 -38.93 -1.02
C LYS A 17 3.40 -37.51 -1.58
N GLU A 18 3.49 -37.34 -2.90
CA GLU A 18 3.32 -36.04 -3.56
C GLU A 18 1.94 -35.44 -3.28
N ARG A 19 0.90 -36.27 -3.24
CA ARG A 19 -0.46 -35.82 -2.93
C ARG A 19 -0.57 -35.30 -1.49
N GLU A 20 0.05 -35.97 -0.54
CA GLU A 20 0.08 -35.54 0.86
C GLU A 20 0.86 -34.23 1.02
N GLU A 21 2.04 -34.12 0.38
CA GLU A 21 2.84 -32.90 0.37
C GLU A 21 2.08 -31.73 -0.27
N LYS A 22 1.39 -31.95 -1.39
CA LYS A 22 0.56 -30.92 -2.03
C LYS A 22 -0.56 -30.43 -1.12
N LEU A 23 -1.21 -31.32 -0.38
CA LEU A 23 -2.26 -30.95 0.56
C LEU A 23 -1.70 -30.12 1.71
N LEU A 24 -0.55 -30.52 2.26
CA LEU A 24 0.13 -29.77 3.32
C LEU A 24 0.54 -28.36 2.85
N LEU A 25 1.15 -28.25 1.67
CA LEU A 25 1.57 -26.95 1.11
C LEU A 25 0.37 -26.04 0.83
N ARG A 26 -0.77 -26.60 0.40
CA ARG A 26 -1.99 -25.82 0.18
C ARG A 26 -2.56 -25.28 1.50
N ASP A 27 -2.52 -26.07 2.56
CA ASP A 27 -2.96 -25.64 3.88
C ASP A 27 -2.05 -24.52 4.43
N GLN A 28 -0.73 -24.69 4.30
CA GLN A 28 0.24 -23.65 4.69
C GLN A 28 0.07 -22.36 3.90
N LEU A 29 -0.13 -22.45 2.57
CA LEU A 29 -0.38 -21.28 1.73
C LEU A 29 -1.67 -20.57 2.14
N TRP A 30 -2.73 -21.32 2.45
CA TRP A 30 -3.99 -20.77 2.93
C TRP A 30 -3.82 -20.04 4.26
N GLN A 31 -3.14 -20.67 5.24
CA GLN A 31 -2.87 -20.07 6.54
C GLN A 31 -2.04 -18.78 6.40
N SER A 32 -0.96 -18.83 5.62
CA SER A 32 -0.14 -17.64 5.34
C SER A 32 -0.93 -16.54 4.64
N GLY A 33 -1.84 -16.90 3.73
CA GLY A 33 -2.75 -15.94 3.09
C GLY A 33 -3.69 -15.24 4.09
N VAL A 34 -4.23 -15.98 5.06
CA VAL A 34 -5.07 -15.42 6.13
C VAL A 34 -4.26 -14.48 7.03
N GLU A 35 -3.04 -14.86 7.42
CA GLU A 35 -2.16 -14.02 8.23
C GLU A 35 -1.78 -12.71 7.51
N LEU A 36 -1.46 -12.79 6.21
CA LEU A 36 -1.16 -11.61 5.40
C LEU A 36 -2.36 -10.67 5.28
N GLN A 37 -3.57 -11.21 5.10
CA GLN A 37 -4.78 -10.38 5.05
C GLN A 37 -5.01 -9.66 6.38
N GLN A 38 -4.88 -10.36 7.51
CA GLN A 38 -5.01 -9.74 8.84
C GLN A 38 -3.97 -8.64 9.06
N GLN A 39 -2.74 -8.84 8.58
CA GLN A 39 -1.70 -7.82 8.66
C GLN A 39 -2.01 -6.62 7.77
N ALA A 40 -2.55 -6.82 6.57
CA ALA A 40 -2.99 -5.75 5.68
C ALA A 40 -4.12 -4.91 6.32
N ASP A 41 -5.12 -5.56 6.91
CA ASP A 41 -6.23 -4.90 7.60
C ASP A 41 -5.75 -4.09 8.81
N PHE A 42 -4.82 -4.66 9.58
CA PHE A 42 -4.22 -3.96 10.72
C PHE A 42 -3.38 -2.76 10.29
N CYS A 43 -2.53 -2.91 9.27
CA CYS A 43 -1.69 -1.84 8.74
C CYS A 43 -2.53 -0.70 8.16
N SER A 44 -3.61 -1.00 7.42
CA SER A 44 -4.51 0.02 6.89
C SER A 44 -5.23 0.77 8.02
N SER A 45 -5.68 0.07 9.07
CA SER A 45 -6.32 0.69 10.24
C SER A 45 -5.37 1.64 10.98
N ILE A 46 -4.13 1.21 11.26
CA ILE A 46 -3.13 2.10 11.89
C ILE A 46 -2.76 3.26 10.97
N GLY A 47 -2.53 3.00 9.68
CA GLY A 47 -2.21 4.03 8.69
C GLY A 47 -3.30 5.10 8.62
N SER A 48 -4.56 4.68 8.63
CA SER A 48 -5.73 5.56 8.67
C SER A 48 -5.74 6.46 9.91
N ALA A 49 -5.63 5.86 11.10
CA ALA A 49 -5.62 6.61 12.36
C ALA A 49 -4.44 7.59 12.45
N ALA A 50 -3.23 7.13 12.07
CA ALA A 50 -2.03 7.95 12.10
C ALA A 50 -2.10 9.12 11.10
N CYS A 51 -2.54 8.86 9.87
CA CYS A 51 -2.63 9.92 8.85
C CYS A 51 -3.79 10.89 9.11
N SER A 52 -4.87 10.45 9.75
CA SER A 52 -5.91 11.35 10.26
C SER A 52 -5.33 12.35 11.28
N LEU A 53 -4.51 11.87 12.22
CA LEU A 53 -3.81 12.73 13.18
C LEU A 53 -2.80 13.67 12.49
N LEU A 54 -1.99 13.16 11.55
CA LEU A 54 -1.04 13.98 10.79
C LEU A 54 -1.75 15.08 10.00
N TRP A 55 -2.87 14.74 9.37
CA TRP A 55 -3.69 15.71 8.65
C TRP A 55 -4.22 16.78 9.60
N SER A 56 -4.79 16.37 10.74
CA SER A 56 -5.27 17.32 11.75
C SER A 56 -4.15 18.22 12.29
N CYS A 57 -2.98 17.66 12.61
CA CYS A 57 -1.86 18.41 13.19
C CYS A 57 -1.23 19.37 12.18
N SER A 58 -1.09 18.94 10.91
CA SER A 58 -0.51 19.76 9.85
C SER A 58 -1.34 20.99 9.49
N SER A 59 -2.59 21.10 9.95
CA SER A 59 -3.40 22.32 9.80
C SER A 59 -2.77 23.55 10.48
N ARG A 60 -1.83 23.34 11.39
CA ARG A 60 -1.08 24.38 12.08
C ARG A 60 0.26 24.62 11.39
N GLU A 61 0.51 25.86 10.97
CA GLU A 61 1.77 26.26 10.32
C GLU A 61 3.01 25.97 11.19
N ASP A 62 2.91 26.17 12.50
CA ASP A 62 3.98 25.84 13.46
C ASP A 62 4.41 24.38 13.37
N THR A 63 3.45 23.46 13.16
CA THR A 63 3.72 22.02 13.07
C THR A 63 4.47 21.69 11.78
N VAL A 64 4.07 22.28 10.65
CA VAL A 64 4.78 22.10 9.37
C VAL A 64 6.19 22.67 9.46
N THR A 65 6.35 23.84 10.09
CA THR A 65 7.65 24.48 10.29
C THR A 65 8.56 23.65 11.17
N LEU A 66 8.03 23.06 12.24
CA LEU A 66 8.78 22.15 13.12
C LEU A 66 9.23 20.89 12.37
N TRP A 67 8.34 20.25 11.61
CA TRP A 67 8.70 19.06 10.83
C TRP A 67 9.77 19.35 9.78
N LEU A 68 9.74 20.54 9.18
CA LEU A 68 10.77 21.00 8.25
C LEU A 68 12.11 21.17 8.96
N ALA A 69 12.12 21.87 10.09
CA ALA A 69 13.33 22.11 10.89
C ALA A 69 13.97 20.81 11.40
N ASP A 70 13.14 19.82 11.77
CA ASP A 70 13.58 18.51 12.24
C ASP A 70 13.94 17.54 11.10
N GLY A 71 13.86 17.98 9.83
CA GLY A 71 14.16 17.18 8.65
C GLY A 71 13.21 15.99 8.45
N LYS A 72 12.01 16.02 9.04
CA LYS A 72 11.02 14.92 9.00
C LYS A 72 10.18 14.91 7.74
N LEU A 73 10.09 16.05 7.04
CA LEU A 73 9.29 16.15 5.83
C LEU A 73 9.86 15.29 4.69
N GLN A 74 11.17 15.25 4.47
CA GLN A 74 11.74 14.50 3.33
C GLN A 74 11.42 12.99 3.39
N PRO A 75 11.70 12.27 4.50
CA PRO A 75 11.34 10.85 4.60
C PRO A 75 9.84 10.61 4.49
N PHE A 76 9.02 11.52 5.05
CA PHE A 76 7.57 11.43 4.94
C PHE A 76 7.09 11.53 3.49
N LEU A 77 7.56 12.52 2.73
CA LEU A 77 7.14 12.70 1.33
C LEU A 77 7.58 11.52 0.43
N LEU A 78 8.72 10.88 0.71
CA LEU A 78 9.16 9.70 -0.03
C LEU A 78 8.20 8.52 0.17
N VAL A 79 7.84 8.23 1.42
CA VAL A 79 6.85 7.19 1.75
C VAL A 79 5.49 7.57 1.16
N ALA A 80 5.12 8.85 1.20
CA ALA A 80 3.86 9.32 0.66
C ALA A 80 3.76 9.09 -0.86
N ALA A 81 4.82 9.42 -1.60
CA ALA A 81 4.89 9.19 -3.05
C ALA A 81 4.70 7.71 -3.40
N GLN A 82 5.45 6.82 -2.73
CA GLN A 82 5.35 5.37 -2.94
C GLN A 82 3.97 4.82 -2.59
N THR A 83 3.35 5.35 -1.53
CA THR A 83 2.00 4.95 -1.10
C THR A 83 0.97 5.33 -2.14
N LEU A 84 1.02 6.57 -2.65
CA LEU A 84 0.08 7.05 -3.67
C LEU A 84 0.23 6.29 -4.99
N GLU A 85 1.46 6.05 -5.43
CA GLU A 85 1.73 5.26 -6.63
C GLU A 85 1.20 3.83 -6.49
N SER A 86 1.47 3.18 -5.36
CA SER A 86 1.02 1.80 -5.10
C SER A 86 -0.49 1.70 -5.03
N PHE A 87 -1.14 2.65 -4.34
CA PHE A 87 -2.59 2.70 -4.20
C PHE A 87 -3.29 2.86 -5.55
N VAL A 88 -2.82 3.77 -6.41
CA VAL A 88 -3.43 3.94 -7.73
C VAL A 88 -3.20 2.73 -8.62
N LYS A 89 -2.03 2.08 -8.54
CA LYS A 89 -1.76 0.84 -9.28
C LYS A 89 -2.61 -0.34 -8.82
N SER A 90 -3.02 -0.38 -7.56
CA SER A 90 -3.88 -1.44 -7.01
C SER A 90 -5.37 -1.21 -7.26
N LEU A 91 -5.78 0.00 -7.64
CA LEU A 91 -7.17 0.27 -8.05
C LEU A 91 -7.44 -0.40 -9.40
N ASP A 92 -8.10 -1.56 -9.36
CA ASP A 92 -8.52 -2.28 -10.58
C ASP A 92 -9.64 -1.50 -11.31
N ASP A 93 -9.73 -1.65 -12.63
CA ASP A 93 -10.71 -0.92 -13.45
C ASP A 93 -12.17 -1.32 -13.14
N GLU A 94 -12.38 -2.49 -12.53
CA GLU A 94 -13.67 -3.04 -12.07
C GLU A 94 -14.03 -2.67 -10.61
N ILE A 95 -13.08 -2.14 -9.82
CA ILE A 95 -13.23 -1.86 -8.38
C ILE A 95 -13.71 -0.41 -8.11
N LYS A 96 -14.42 0.20 -9.06
CA LYS A 96 -14.92 1.58 -8.92
C LYS A 96 -16.16 1.72 -8.02
N ALA A 97 -16.53 0.64 -7.31
CA ALA A 97 -17.69 0.57 -6.42
C ALA A 97 -17.36 0.02 -5.03
N GLU A 98 -16.11 0.10 -4.58
CA GLU A 98 -15.73 -0.25 -3.20
C GLU A 98 -15.93 0.91 -2.21
N ASP A 99 -16.15 0.54 -0.95
CA ASP A 99 -16.46 1.41 0.17
C ASP A 99 -15.40 2.51 0.34
N LEU A 100 -15.74 3.74 -0.03
CA LEU A 100 -14.92 4.95 0.18
C LEU A 100 -14.59 5.19 1.67
N ASN A 101 -15.25 4.48 2.59
CA ASN A 101 -14.93 4.49 4.01
C ASN A 101 -13.93 3.40 4.43
N SER A 102 -13.34 2.66 3.49
CA SER A 102 -12.30 1.69 3.84
C SER A 102 -11.10 2.39 4.52
N HIS A 103 -10.44 1.69 5.44
CA HIS A 103 -9.28 2.25 6.14
C HIS A 103 -8.16 2.64 5.16
N GLU A 104 -8.00 1.93 4.05
CA GLU A 104 -7.03 2.26 2.99
C GLU A 104 -7.36 3.59 2.31
N HIS A 105 -8.63 3.83 1.95
CA HIS A 105 -9.07 5.10 1.39
C HIS A 105 -8.87 6.24 2.39
N GLN A 106 -9.25 6.04 3.65
CA GLN A 106 -9.07 7.06 4.70
C GLN A 106 -7.59 7.33 5.00
N PHE A 107 -6.75 6.30 4.94
CA PHE A 107 -5.29 6.43 5.04
C PHE A 107 -4.75 7.30 3.91
N VAL A 108 -5.06 6.98 2.65
CA VAL A 108 -4.62 7.76 1.49
C VAL A 108 -5.18 9.19 1.54
N LEU A 109 -6.44 9.37 1.94
CA LEU A 109 -7.05 10.68 2.07
C LEU A 109 -6.34 11.53 3.13
N GLY A 110 -6.04 10.97 4.31
CA GLY A 110 -5.27 11.65 5.35
C GLY A 110 -3.84 12.00 4.91
N LEU A 111 -3.22 11.11 4.14
CA LEU A 111 -1.89 11.33 3.57
C LEU A 111 -1.89 12.52 2.59
N VAL A 112 -2.81 12.53 1.62
CA VAL A 112 -2.97 13.63 0.66
C VAL A 112 -3.36 14.92 1.37
N GLY A 113 -4.28 14.87 2.33
CA GLY A 113 -4.68 16.03 3.13
C GLY A 113 -3.51 16.65 3.91
N THR A 114 -2.62 15.81 4.45
CA THR A 114 -1.38 16.27 5.08
C THR A 114 -0.47 17.00 4.09
N ILE A 115 -0.27 16.44 2.89
CA ILE A 115 0.51 17.07 1.81
C ILE A 115 -0.12 18.41 1.40
N THR A 116 -1.44 18.47 1.27
CA THR A 116 -2.17 19.70 0.94
C THR A 116 -1.93 20.78 2.00
N ASN A 117 -1.97 20.44 3.28
CA ASN A 117 -1.67 21.38 4.36
C ASN A 117 -0.20 21.85 4.32
N ILE A 118 0.76 20.96 4.03
CA ILE A 118 2.17 21.36 3.84
C ILE A 118 2.28 22.36 2.68
N ALA A 119 1.61 22.11 1.56
CA ALA A 119 1.60 23.01 0.41
C ALA A 119 0.87 24.35 0.67
N ALA A 120 -0.02 24.40 1.66
CA ALA A 120 -0.68 25.64 2.07
C ALA A 120 0.28 26.60 2.82
N VAL A 121 1.32 26.05 3.46
CA VAL A 121 2.33 26.82 4.22
C VAL A 121 3.46 27.30 3.30
N THR A 122 3.97 28.51 3.51
CA THR A 122 5.00 29.12 2.65
C THR A 122 6.31 28.33 2.64
N CYS A 123 6.87 28.02 3.82
CA CYS A 123 8.10 27.22 3.91
C CYS A 123 7.89 25.79 3.39
N GLY A 124 6.67 25.26 3.48
CA GLY A 124 6.29 23.96 2.91
C GLY A 124 6.31 23.97 1.38
N ARG A 125 5.79 25.01 0.72
CA ARG A 125 5.90 25.18 -0.74
C ARG A 125 7.35 25.28 -1.20
N ASP A 126 8.15 26.11 -0.52
CA ASP A 126 9.56 26.28 -0.86
C ASP A 126 10.28 24.93 -0.77
N PHE A 127 10.04 24.18 0.32
CA PHE A 127 10.58 22.85 0.49
C PHE A 127 10.13 21.85 -0.58
N LEU A 128 8.82 21.81 -0.90
CA LEU A 128 8.28 20.94 -1.95
C LEU A 128 8.94 21.24 -3.31
N SER A 129 9.19 22.53 -3.61
CA SER A 129 9.81 22.94 -4.87
C SER A 129 11.29 22.56 -5.00
N ILE A 130 12.01 22.45 -3.87
CA ILE A 130 13.46 22.18 -3.83
C ILE A 130 13.77 20.70 -3.56
N SER A 131 12.91 19.99 -2.85
CA SER A 131 13.19 18.65 -2.32
C SER A 131 12.03 17.66 -2.45
N GLY A 132 10.86 18.12 -2.89
CA GLY A 132 9.66 17.31 -3.07
C GLY A 132 9.51 16.69 -4.46
N HIS A 133 10.55 16.70 -5.30
CA HIS A 133 10.46 16.30 -6.70
C HIS A 133 9.85 14.91 -6.90
N VAL A 134 10.25 13.91 -6.10
CA VAL A 134 9.70 12.55 -6.21
C VAL A 134 8.18 12.55 -6.04
N LEU A 135 7.66 13.27 -5.05
CA LEU A 135 6.22 13.37 -4.83
C LEU A 135 5.53 14.14 -5.97
N LEU A 136 6.13 15.24 -6.43
CA LEU A 136 5.56 16.03 -7.52
C LEU A 136 5.51 15.24 -8.84
N ASP A 137 6.57 14.50 -9.16
CA ASP A 137 6.66 13.63 -10.33
C ASP A 137 5.62 12.51 -10.23
N THR A 138 5.46 11.89 -9.05
CA THR A 138 4.38 10.93 -8.80
C THR A 138 3.01 11.56 -9.04
N LEU A 139 2.73 12.74 -8.47
CA LEU A 139 1.44 13.40 -8.66
C LEU A 139 1.17 13.73 -10.14
N MET A 140 2.18 14.17 -10.89
CA MET A 140 2.05 14.41 -12.33
C MET A 140 1.77 13.12 -13.11
N MET A 141 2.51 12.04 -12.82
CA MET A 141 2.26 10.73 -13.40
C MET A 141 0.84 10.23 -13.10
N LEU A 142 0.36 10.41 -11.86
CA LEU A 142 -1.00 10.03 -11.49
C LEU A 142 -2.07 10.84 -12.24
N LEU A 143 -1.84 12.14 -12.47
CA LEU A 143 -2.74 12.97 -13.27
C LEU A 143 -2.82 12.50 -14.73
N GLU A 144 -1.72 12.00 -15.31
CA GLU A 144 -1.72 11.43 -16.67
C GLU A 144 -2.55 10.14 -16.77
N VAL A 145 -2.61 9.36 -15.69
CA VAL A 145 -3.42 8.13 -15.60
C VAL A 145 -4.92 8.47 -15.47
N MET A 146 -5.28 9.64 -14.95
CA MET A 146 -6.66 10.09 -14.89
C MET A 146 -7.19 10.38 -16.31
N LYS A 147 -8.09 9.53 -16.82
CA LYS A 147 -8.74 9.76 -18.11
C LYS A 147 -9.43 11.13 -18.12
N PRO A 148 -9.23 11.97 -19.16
CA PRO A 148 -9.93 13.25 -19.26
C PRO A 148 -11.42 12.97 -19.52
N GLY A 149 -12.29 13.25 -18.54
CA GLY A 149 -13.74 13.33 -18.80
C GLY A 149 -14.71 12.70 -17.78
N VAL A 150 -14.45 12.78 -16.47
CA VAL A 150 -15.53 12.60 -15.47
C VAL A 150 -15.42 13.73 -14.44
N TYR A 151 -16.05 14.86 -14.77
CA TYR A 151 -16.41 15.94 -13.83
C TYR A 151 -17.93 16.06 -13.81
#